data_AF-A0A3A4FIK9-F1
#
_entry.id   AF-A0A3A4FIK9-F1
#
_cell.length_a   1.000
_cell.length_b   1.000
_cell.length_c   1.000
_cell.angle_alpha   90.00
_cell.angle_beta   90.00
_cell.angle_gamma   90.00
#
_symmetry.space_group_name_H-M   'P 1'
#
loop_
_entity.id
_entity.type
_entity.pdbx_description
1 polymer ?
#
loop_
_entity_poly.entity_id
_entity_poly.type
_entity_poly.pdbx_seq_one_letter_code
_entity_poly.pdbx_strand_id
1 'polypeptide(L)'
;MIKCSVAGVVATAVFLGLADILARFFAPSASPLVALGNTIVELSPPALQEFAISTFGSSNKLVLFISMAIGGALAAALLGVLAGWRPKVAGVVFSAIGLIFVGLVLRRPDTGWVDVVPTVVGVGLGLAALTALVTTARPHATSFCENEPLPAASRRAFLGLASAGTAVAAVSLTLGRSVQTFVQDAAMAVDRLVLPSPAVRAALIPQSASIGVPGVAPFITGNSEFFRIDTALIVPELNPEEWTLRIHGLVESEVLIDMSELLALPLEEHHITLACVSNPVGGDLLGTATWLGYPVRELLARAGPLPEADMVLSRSSDGFTASTPLEALTDARDSLLAVGMNGEPLPTQHGFPARLVVPGLYGYVSATKWVVELEVTRFDLETAYWTDRGWDERAPVLVSSRIDVPQALETLPAGDVVIAGSAWAQHVGIEAVEVQVDGGDWEPAELASEVSIDTWRQWRYVFSNAEPGRHWVTVRARTADGEVQTGERQDPIPNAATGRHRIDFGVE
;
A
#
# COMPACT_ATOMS: atom_id res chain seq x y z
N MET A 1 -15.74 1.99 -40.62
CA MET A 1 -14.67 1.99 -39.60
C MET A 1 -15.15 2.59 -38.29
N ILE A 2 -15.52 3.87 -38.21
CA ILE A 2 -15.96 4.54 -36.95
C ILE A 2 -17.03 3.74 -36.18
N LYS A 3 -18.13 3.32 -36.83
CA LYS A 3 -19.19 2.52 -36.17
C LYS A 3 -18.67 1.19 -35.60
N CYS A 4 -17.74 0.55 -36.29
CA CYS A 4 -17.16 -0.72 -35.84
C CYS A 4 -16.18 -0.50 -34.69
N SER A 5 -15.40 0.58 -34.70
CA SER A 5 -14.55 0.99 -33.57
C SER A 5 -15.39 1.25 -32.31
N VAL A 6 -16.47 2.01 -32.44
CA VAL A 6 -17.41 2.26 -31.34
C VAL A 6 -18.03 0.94 -30.83
N ALA A 7 -18.40 0.03 -31.74
CA ALA A 7 -18.92 -1.28 -31.35
C ALA A 7 -17.94 -2.09 -30.48
N GLY A 8 -16.64 -2.05 -30.83
CA GLY A 8 -15.59 -2.71 -30.05
C GLY A 8 -15.41 -2.09 -28.65
N VAL A 9 -15.38 -0.75 -28.56
CA VAL A 9 -15.30 -0.03 -27.28
C VAL A 9 -16.50 -0.35 -26.39
N VAL A 10 -17.72 -0.26 -26.94
CA VAL A 10 -18.96 -0.54 -26.18
C VAL A 10 -19.00 -2.00 -25.71
N ALA A 11 -18.65 -2.97 -26.57
CA ALA A 11 -18.63 -4.38 -26.19
C ALA A 11 -17.62 -4.69 -25.08
N THR A 12 -16.45 -4.07 -25.14
CA THR A 12 -15.41 -4.23 -24.11
C THR A 12 -15.84 -3.57 -22.79
N ALA A 13 -16.49 -2.42 -22.87
CA ALA A 13 -17.04 -1.74 -21.69
C ALA A 13 -18.19 -2.52 -21.05
N VAL A 14 -19.02 -3.20 -21.84
CA VAL A 14 -20.04 -4.15 -21.34
C VAL A 14 -19.38 -5.34 -20.64
N PHE A 15 -18.33 -5.92 -21.23
CA PHE A 15 -17.58 -7.00 -20.61
C PHE A 15 -17.01 -6.57 -19.26
N LEU A 16 -16.11 -5.58 -19.27
CA LEU A 16 -15.37 -5.20 -18.06
C LEU A 16 -16.29 -4.59 -17.01
N GLY A 17 -17.27 -3.77 -17.41
CA GLY A 17 -18.22 -3.15 -16.48
C GLY A 17 -19.14 -4.16 -15.79
N LEU A 18 -19.72 -5.11 -16.54
CA LEU A 18 -20.59 -6.12 -15.94
C LEU A 18 -19.79 -7.15 -15.12
N ALA A 19 -18.60 -7.54 -15.59
CA ALA A 19 -17.73 -8.43 -14.82
C ALA A 19 -17.33 -7.77 -13.49
N ASP A 20 -17.00 -6.48 -13.49
CA ASP A 20 -16.67 -5.75 -12.26
C ASP A 20 -17.87 -5.60 -11.31
N ILE A 21 -19.07 -5.37 -11.84
CA ILE A 21 -20.31 -5.36 -11.03
C ILE A 21 -20.57 -6.74 -10.41
N LEU A 22 -20.44 -7.81 -11.20
CA LEU A 22 -20.67 -9.17 -10.73
C LEU A 22 -19.63 -9.60 -9.71
N ALA A 23 -18.37 -9.23 -9.87
CA ALA A 23 -17.27 -9.56 -8.95
C ALA A 23 -17.56 -9.15 -7.51
N ARG A 24 -18.34 -8.08 -7.29
CA ARG A 24 -18.73 -7.60 -5.96
C ARG A 24 -19.59 -8.57 -5.15
N PHE A 25 -20.24 -9.53 -5.81
CA PHE A 25 -21.00 -10.60 -5.13
C PHE A 25 -20.17 -11.85 -4.84
N PHE A 26 -18.88 -11.83 -5.19
CA PHE A 26 -17.95 -12.92 -4.98
C PHE A 26 -16.83 -12.45 -4.04
N ALA A 27 -15.83 -11.74 -4.58
CA ALA A 27 -14.74 -11.13 -3.83
C ALA A 27 -14.19 -9.91 -4.60
N PRO A 28 -13.63 -8.89 -3.93
CA PRO A 28 -12.98 -7.76 -4.60
C PRO A 28 -11.89 -8.19 -5.60
N SER A 29 -11.21 -9.30 -5.31
CA SER A 29 -10.16 -9.90 -6.15
C SER A 29 -10.68 -10.59 -7.42
N ALA A 30 -11.97 -10.90 -7.49
CA ALA A 30 -12.63 -11.44 -8.68
C ALA A 30 -12.78 -10.40 -9.81
N SER A 31 -12.46 -9.12 -9.55
CA SER A 31 -12.52 -8.08 -10.57
C SER A 31 -11.41 -8.27 -11.63
N PRO A 32 -11.75 -8.44 -12.92
CA PRO A 32 -10.76 -8.60 -13.98
C PRO A 32 -9.92 -7.35 -14.20
N LEU A 33 -10.47 -6.15 -13.95
CA LEU A 33 -9.73 -4.90 -14.08
C LEU A 33 -8.64 -4.77 -13.01
N VAL A 34 -8.95 -5.14 -11.77
CA VAL A 34 -7.99 -5.13 -10.66
C VAL A 34 -6.92 -6.19 -10.90
N ALA A 35 -7.30 -7.38 -11.39
CA ALA A 35 -6.34 -8.44 -11.73
C ALA A 35 -5.36 -8.01 -12.81
N LEU A 36 -5.84 -7.34 -13.86
CA LEU A 36 -4.97 -6.75 -14.88
C LEU A 36 -4.06 -5.67 -14.31
N GLY A 37 -4.58 -4.79 -13.45
CA GLY A 37 -3.78 -3.74 -12.80
C GLY A 37 -2.63 -4.31 -11.98
N ASN A 38 -2.90 -5.29 -11.11
CA ASN A 38 -1.87 -5.97 -10.32
C ASN A 38 -0.83 -6.64 -11.22
N THR A 39 -1.28 -7.35 -12.26
CA THR A 39 -0.36 -8.02 -13.19
C THR A 39 0.56 -7.02 -13.91
N ILE A 40 0.03 -5.86 -14.31
CA ILE A 40 0.84 -4.81 -14.93
C ILE A 40 1.87 -4.29 -13.94
N VAL A 41 1.49 -4.05 -12.68
CA VAL A 41 2.43 -3.64 -11.62
C VAL A 41 3.51 -4.70 -11.41
N GLU A 42 3.12 -5.98 -11.31
CA GLU A 42 4.05 -7.09 -11.08
C GLU A 42 5.06 -7.27 -12.23
N LEU A 43 4.63 -7.13 -13.48
CA LEU A 43 5.48 -7.28 -14.66
C LEU A 43 6.23 -6.00 -15.04
N SER A 44 5.90 -4.85 -14.43
CA SER A 44 6.54 -3.58 -14.73
C SER A 44 7.99 -3.58 -14.26
N PRO A 45 8.97 -3.23 -15.11
CA PRO A 45 10.36 -3.10 -14.71
C PRO A 45 10.53 -2.10 -13.55
N PRO A 46 11.47 -2.33 -12.61
CA PRO A 46 11.69 -1.44 -11.46
C PRO A 46 11.86 0.04 -11.85
N ALA A 47 12.63 0.32 -12.90
CA ALA A 47 12.85 1.68 -13.41
C ALA A 47 11.55 2.40 -13.82
N LEU A 48 10.54 1.67 -14.33
CA LEU A 48 9.26 2.26 -14.69
C LEU A 48 8.42 2.57 -13.45
N GLN A 49 8.48 1.72 -12.43
CA GLN A 49 7.80 1.94 -11.15
C GLN A 49 8.41 3.14 -10.42
N GLU A 50 9.74 3.21 -10.35
CA GLU A 50 10.47 4.35 -9.79
C GLU A 50 10.13 5.65 -10.52
N PHE A 51 10.16 5.65 -11.86
CA PHE A 51 9.75 6.81 -12.65
C PHE A 51 8.31 7.25 -12.34
N ALA A 52 7.39 6.29 -12.22
CA ALA A 52 6.00 6.59 -11.91
C ALA A 52 5.83 7.16 -10.50
N ILE A 53 6.53 6.60 -9.51
CA ILE A 53 6.52 7.07 -8.12
C ILE A 53 7.18 8.45 -8.01
N SER A 54 8.34 8.66 -8.63
CA SER A 54 9.07 9.93 -8.58
C SER A 54 8.33 11.07 -9.27
N THR A 55 7.59 10.76 -10.34
CA THR A 55 6.90 11.79 -11.15
C THR A 55 5.49 12.08 -10.63
N PHE A 56 4.75 11.05 -10.19
CA PHE A 56 3.33 11.18 -9.85
C PHE A 56 3.03 11.00 -8.36
N GLY A 57 4.03 10.65 -7.53
CA GLY A 57 3.89 10.49 -6.08
C GLY A 57 2.76 9.52 -5.71
N SER A 58 1.94 9.92 -4.74
CA SER A 58 0.77 9.17 -4.27
C SER A 58 -0.33 8.96 -5.33
N SER A 59 -0.27 9.68 -6.45
CA SER A 59 -1.24 9.56 -7.54
C SER A 59 -0.86 8.51 -8.60
N ASN A 60 0.26 7.78 -8.43
CA ASN A 60 0.73 6.77 -9.37
C ASN A 60 -0.34 5.70 -9.74
N LYS A 61 -1.14 5.24 -8.76
CA LYS A 61 -2.22 4.26 -8.96
C LYS A 61 -3.32 4.81 -9.88
N LEU A 62 -3.67 6.09 -9.73
CA LEU A 62 -4.66 6.74 -10.59
C LEU A 62 -4.14 6.86 -12.04
N VAL A 63 -2.86 7.19 -12.22
CA VAL A 63 -2.22 7.25 -13.55
C VAL A 63 -2.20 5.86 -14.21
N LEU A 64 -1.93 4.80 -13.44
CA LEU A 64 -2.04 3.42 -13.92
C LEU A 64 -3.45 3.13 -14.44
N PHE A 65 -4.50 3.43 -13.68
CA PHE A 65 -5.88 3.20 -14.11
C PHE A 65 -6.25 4.00 -15.36
N ILE A 66 -5.82 5.26 -15.47
CA ILE A 66 -6.07 6.09 -16.66
C ILE A 66 -5.36 5.50 -17.88
N SER A 67 -4.08 5.10 -17.74
CA SER A 67 -3.31 4.55 -18.86
C SER A 67 -3.87 3.20 -19.33
N MET A 68 -4.31 2.34 -18.40
CA MET A 68 -5.03 1.11 -18.72
C MET A 68 -6.35 1.39 -19.43
N ALA A 69 -7.14 2.37 -19.00
CA ALA A 69 -8.40 2.73 -19.64
C ALA A 69 -8.19 3.22 -21.07
N ILE A 70 -7.18 4.08 -21.30
CA ILE A 70 -6.83 4.57 -22.63
C ILE A 70 -6.34 3.41 -23.53
N GLY A 71 -5.39 2.60 -23.04
CA GLY A 71 -4.86 1.45 -23.78
C GLY A 71 -5.94 0.43 -24.13
N GLY A 72 -6.81 0.12 -23.16
CA GLY A 72 -7.96 -0.77 -23.33
C GLY A 72 -8.96 -0.24 -24.36
N ALA A 73 -9.28 1.07 -24.34
CA ALA A 73 -10.16 1.69 -25.32
C ALA A 73 -9.58 1.64 -26.75
N LEU A 74 -8.27 1.84 -26.91
CA LEU A 74 -7.60 1.72 -28.20
C LEU A 74 -7.61 0.29 -28.73
N ALA A 75 -7.27 -0.70 -27.88
CA ALA A 75 -7.33 -2.11 -28.24
C ALA A 75 -8.76 -2.55 -28.61
N ALA A 76 -9.75 -2.10 -27.84
CA ALA A 76 -11.17 -2.34 -28.10
C ALA A 76 -11.62 -1.72 -29.43
N ALA A 77 -11.18 -0.50 -29.75
CA ALA A 77 -11.47 0.14 -31.02
C ALA A 77 -10.88 -0.64 -32.21
N LEU A 78 -9.64 -1.13 -32.09
CA LEU A 78 -8.99 -1.97 -33.11
C LEU A 78 -9.72 -3.31 -33.29
N LEU A 79 -10.12 -3.96 -32.19
CA LEU A 79 -10.90 -5.19 -32.21
C LEU A 79 -12.26 -4.98 -32.88
N GLY A 80 -12.88 -3.83 -32.64
CA GLY A 80 -14.08 -3.38 -33.33
C GLY A 80 -13.89 -3.24 -34.86
N VAL A 81 -12.79 -2.62 -35.30
CA VAL A 81 -12.43 -2.54 -36.73
C VAL A 81 -12.24 -3.94 -37.32
N LEU A 82 -11.51 -4.82 -36.63
CA LEU A 82 -11.30 -6.21 -37.04
C LEU A 82 -12.64 -6.96 -37.16
N ALA A 83 -13.57 -6.76 -36.23
CA ALA A 83 -14.90 -7.37 -36.30
C ALA A 83 -15.69 -6.89 -37.53
N GLY A 84 -15.47 -5.63 -37.95
CA GLY A 84 -15.99 -5.09 -39.20
C GLY A 84 -15.51 -5.87 -40.44
N TRP A 85 -14.27 -6.35 -40.46
CA TRP A 85 -13.68 -7.07 -41.60
C TRP A 85 -13.83 -8.60 -41.50
N ARG A 86 -13.51 -9.18 -40.35
CA ARG A 86 -13.52 -10.63 -40.08
C ARG A 86 -14.15 -10.90 -38.71
N PRO A 87 -15.49 -11.11 -38.66
CA PRO A 87 -16.23 -11.14 -37.40
C PRO A 87 -15.91 -12.42 -36.60
N LYS A 88 -15.72 -13.55 -37.28
CA LYS A 88 -15.30 -14.82 -36.66
C LYS A 88 -13.92 -14.68 -35.98
N VAL A 89 -12.97 -14.03 -36.67
CA VAL A 89 -11.62 -13.82 -36.12
C VAL A 89 -11.68 -12.88 -34.92
N ALA A 90 -12.42 -11.78 -35.01
CA ALA A 90 -12.58 -10.87 -33.87
C ALA A 90 -13.25 -11.54 -32.66
N GLY A 91 -14.24 -12.41 -32.87
CA GLY A 91 -14.86 -13.18 -31.79
C GLY A 91 -13.88 -14.16 -31.11
N VAL A 92 -13.02 -14.82 -31.89
CA VAL A 92 -11.94 -15.67 -31.34
C VAL A 92 -10.95 -14.84 -30.54
N VAL A 93 -10.50 -13.69 -31.08
CA VAL A 93 -9.57 -12.79 -30.38
C VAL A 93 -10.20 -12.25 -29.08
N PHE A 94 -11.46 -11.84 -29.11
CA PHE A 94 -12.18 -11.35 -27.92
C PHE A 94 -12.29 -12.45 -26.85
N SER A 95 -12.61 -13.68 -27.26
CA SER A 95 -12.69 -14.82 -26.35
C SER A 95 -11.32 -15.19 -25.78
N ALA A 96 -10.26 -15.12 -26.60
CA ALA A 96 -8.89 -15.35 -26.15
C ALA A 96 -8.44 -14.30 -25.12
N ILE A 97 -8.77 -13.02 -25.34
CA ILE A 97 -8.54 -11.95 -24.34
C ILE A 97 -9.33 -12.26 -23.06
N GLY A 98 -10.60 -12.67 -23.19
CA GLY A 98 -11.40 -13.12 -22.06
C GLY A 98 -10.76 -14.25 -21.26
N LEU A 99 -10.21 -15.27 -21.93
CA LEU A 99 -9.48 -16.36 -21.31
C LEU A 99 -8.18 -15.89 -20.62
N ILE A 100 -7.51 -14.88 -21.17
CA ILE A 100 -6.36 -14.25 -20.49
C ILE A 100 -6.84 -13.65 -19.15
N PHE A 101 -7.92 -12.87 -19.12
CA PHE A 101 -8.46 -12.33 -17.88
C PHE A 101 -8.87 -13.42 -16.87
N VAL A 102 -9.45 -14.52 -17.33
CA VAL A 102 -9.72 -15.69 -16.47
C VAL A 102 -8.42 -16.23 -15.85
N GLY A 103 -7.37 -16.37 -16.65
CA GLY A 103 -6.06 -16.78 -16.16
C GLY A 103 -5.41 -15.78 -15.21
N LEU A 104 -5.63 -14.47 -15.41
CA LEU A 104 -5.15 -13.43 -14.50
C LEU A 104 -5.86 -13.48 -13.14
N VAL A 105 -7.18 -13.71 -13.14
CA VAL A 105 -7.93 -13.89 -11.88
C VAL A 105 -7.40 -15.13 -11.15
N LEU A 106 -7.33 -16.29 -11.81
CA LEU A 106 -6.88 -17.55 -11.20
C LEU A 106 -5.42 -17.58 -10.70
N ARG A 107 -4.58 -16.66 -11.17
CA ARG A 107 -3.20 -16.52 -10.67
C ARG A 107 -3.12 -15.83 -9.32
N ARG A 108 -4.21 -15.23 -8.86
CA ARG A 108 -4.24 -14.54 -7.58
C ARG A 108 -4.33 -15.54 -6.43
N PRO A 109 -3.51 -15.38 -5.39
CA PRO A 109 -3.43 -16.33 -4.29
C PRO A 109 -4.72 -16.43 -3.47
N ASP A 110 -5.59 -15.42 -3.54
CA ASP A 110 -6.84 -15.31 -2.80
C ASP A 110 -8.10 -15.68 -3.62
N THR A 111 -7.92 -16.30 -4.81
CA THR A 111 -9.03 -16.63 -5.71
C THR A 111 -9.21 -18.12 -5.95
N GLY A 112 -10.47 -18.55 -6.02
CA GLY A 112 -10.87 -19.88 -6.41
C GLY A 112 -11.52 -19.94 -7.80
N TRP A 113 -11.95 -21.13 -8.21
CA TRP A 113 -12.65 -21.35 -9.48
C TRP A 113 -13.98 -20.60 -9.59
N VAL A 114 -14.58 -20.25 -8.46
CA VAL A 114 -15.86 -19.53 -8.39
C VAL A 114 -15.67 -18.05 -8.75
N ASP A 115 -14.52 -17.46 -8.44
CA ASP A 115 -14.20 -16.04 -8.71
C ASP A 115 -13.99 -15.73 -10.20
N VAL A 116 -13.94 -16.77 -11.03
CA VAL A 116 -13.85 -16.65 -12.49
C VAL A 116 -15.23 -16.37 -13.13
N VAL A 117 -16.32 -16.71 -12.44
CA VAL A 117 -17.69 -16.60 -12.96
C VAL A 117 -18.02 -15.18 -13.46
N PRO A 118 -17.74 -14.09 -12.71
CA PRO A 118 -17.95 -12.71 -13.19
C PRO A 118 -17.28 -12.44 -14.53
N THR A 119 -16.02 -12.87 -14.68
CA THR A 119 -15.23 -12.67 -15.90
C THR A 119 -15.83 -13.46 -17.06
N VAL A 120 -16.17 -14.73 -16.87
CA VAL A 120 -16.76 -15.58 -17.93
C VAL A 120 -18.11 -15.04 -18.39
N VAL A 121 -18.98 -14.63 -17.46
CA VAL A 121 -20.27 -14.02 -17.78
C VAL A 121 -20.08 -12.72 -18.54
N GLY A 122 -19.16 -11.86 -18.08
CA GLY A 122 -18.82 -10.61 -18.76
C GLY A 122 -18.32 -10.85 -20.19
N VAL A 123 -17.44 -11.83 -20.41
CA VAL A 123 -16.94 -12.19 -21.75
C VAL A 123 -18.09 -12.62 -22.65
N GLY A 124 -19.00 -13.47 -22.15
CA GLY A 124 -20.17 -13.90 -22.90
C GLY A 124 -21.07 -12.74 -23.32
N LEU A 125 -21.36 -11.82 -22.39
CA LEU A 125 -22.20 -10.64 -22.65
C LEU A 125 -21.51 -9.63 -23.57
N GLY A 126 -20.22 -9.40 -23.40
CA GLY A 126 -19.42 -8.55 -24.29
C GLY A 126 -19.35 -9.09 -25.71
N LEU A 127 -19.17 -10.40 -25.87
CA LEU A 127 -19.17 -11.06 -27.19
C LEU A 127 -20.54 -10.98 -27.87
N ALA A 128 -21.63 -11.15 -27.11
CA ALA A 128 -22.99 -10.97 -27.61
C ALA A 128 -23.22 -9.51 -28.07
N ALA A 129 -22.79 -8.53 -27.27
CA ALA A 129 -22.86 -7.11 -27.61
C ALA A 129 -22.04 -6.76 -28.86
N LEU A 130 -20.80 -7.26 -28.97
CA LEU A 130 -19.94 -7.08 -30.14
C LEU A 130 -20.62 -7.62 -31.40
N THR A 131 -21.17 -8.83 -31.31
CA THR A 131 -21.84 -9.48 -32.43
C THR A 131 -23.08 -8.69 -32.86
N ALA A 132 -23.92 -8.27 -31.92
CA ALA A 132 -25.12 -7.47 -32.20
C ALA A 132 -24.80 -6.09 -32.79
N LEU A 133 -23.79 -5.40 -32.27
CA LEU A 133 -23.39 -4.07 -32.76
C LEU A 133 -22.73 -4.14 -34.14
N VAL A 134 -21.95 -5.18 -34.42
CA VAL A 134 -21.28 -5.36 -35.72
C VAL A 134 -22.27 -5.82 -36.78
N THR A 135 -23.23 -6.70 -36.46
CA THR A 135 -24.28 -7.11 -37.41
C THR A 135 -25.20 -5.95 -37.78
N THR A 136 -25.53 -5.07 -36.83
CA THR A 136 -26.31 -3.85 -37.10
C THR A 136 -25.51 -2.74 -37.78
N ALA A 137 -24.18 -2.72 -37.63
CA ALA A 137 -23.30 -1.77 -38.31
C ALA A 137 -22.97 -2.17 -39.77
N ARG A 138 -23.13 -3.44 -40.14
CA ARG A 138 -22.95 -3.92 -41.52
C ARG A 138 -24.20 -3.64 -42.35
N PRO A 139 -24.11 -2.93 -43.48
CA PRO A 139 -25.23 -2.90 -44.42
C PRO A 139 -25.48 -4.32 -44.95
N HIS A 140 -26.75 -4.73 -44.98
CA HIS A 140 -27.18 -5.93 -45.67
C HIS A 140 -26.83 -5.76 -47.16
N ALA A 141 -25.77 -6.41 -47.63
CA ALA A 141 -25.41 -6.42 -49.04
C ALA A 141 -26.28 -7.44 -49.79
N THR A 142 -27.59 -7.19 -49.83
CA THR A 142 -28.54 -7.92 -50.69
C THR A 142 -29.66 -6.99 -51.14
N SER A 143 -29.36 -6.03 -52.01
CA SER A 143 -30.22 -5.72 -53.15
C SER A 143 -29.37 -5.05 -54.23
N PHE A 144 -29.17 -5.76 -55.34
CA PHE A 144 -28.87 -5.11 -56.60
C PHE A 144 -30.14 -4.37 -57.05
N CYS A 145 -29.93 -3.17 -57.58
CA CYS A 145 -30.90 -2.17 -58.05
C CYS A 145 -31.42 -1.18 -57.01
N GLU A 146 -31.21 0.10 -57.36
CA GLU A 146 -31.85 1.32 -56.87
C GLU A 146 -31.17 2.11 -55.73
N ASN A 147 -30.90 3.39 -56.05
CA ASN A 147 -30.32 4.42 -55.18
C ASN A 147 -31.33 4.82 -54.09
N GLU A 148 -31.41 4.05 -53.00
CA GLU A 148 -32.12 4.45 -51.78
C GLU A 148 -31.10 4.77 -50.66
N PRO A 149 -31.26 5.89 -49.93
CA PRO A 149 -30.42 6.21 -48.79
C PRO A 149 -30.57 5.13 -47.69
N LEU A 150 -29.45 4.74 -47.07
CA LEU A 150 -29.39 3.69 -46.02
C LEU A 150 -30.58 3.75 -45.03
N PRO A 151 -31.27 2.63 -44.74
CA PRO A 151 -32.50 2.65 -43.96
C PRO A 151 -32.27 3.16 -42.53
N ALA A 152 -33.02 4.22 -42.15
CA ALA A 152 -32.96 4.90 -40.86
C ALA A 152 -33.15 3.97 -39.63
N ALA A 153 -33.80 2.83 -39.81
CA ALA A 153 -34.01 1.81 -38.79
C ALA A 153 -32.69 1.18 -38.27
N SER A 154 -31.72 0.91 -39.16
CA SER A 154 -30.41 0.35 -38.78
C SER A 154 -29.58 1.30 -37.92
N ARG A 155 -29.67 2.61 -38.22
CA ARG A 155 -29.00 3.66 -37.46
C ARG A 155 -29.62 3.85 -36.07
N ARG A 156 -30.95 3.78 -35.95
CA ARG A 156 -31.64 3.84 -34.65
C ARG A 156 -31.36 2.61 -33.79
N ALA A 157 -31.34 1.42 -34.39
CA ALA A 157 -30.99 0.18 -33.67
C ALA A 157 -29.54 0.20 -33.17
N PHE A 158 -28.58 0.63 -34.01
CA PHE A 158 -27.18 0.78 -33.61
C PHE A 158 -27.01 1.84 -32.52
N LEU A 159 -27.63 3.01 -32.66
CA LEU A 159 -27.56 4.07 -31.65
C LEU A 159 -28.22 3.66 -30.34
N GLY A 160 -29.33 2.91 -30.38
CA GLY A 160 -30.00 2.38 -29.19
C GLY A 160 -29.19 1.30 -28.46
N LEU A 161 -28.55 0.38 -29.19
CA LEU A 161 -27.67 -0.62 -28.60
C LEU A 161 -26.37 0.00 -28.07
N ALA A 162 -25.79 0.95 -28.81
CA ALA A 162 -24.59 1.66 -28.38
C ALA A 162 -24.87 2.54 -27.16
N SER A 163 -26.02 3.22 -27.09
CA SER A 163 -26.40 4.01 -25.92
C SER A 163 -26.72 3.12 -24.71
N ALA A 164 -27.38 1.96 -24.90
CA ALA A 164 -27.59 0.99 -23.84
C ALA A 164 -26.28 0.42 -23.29
N GLY A 165 -25.34 0.02 -24.15
CA GLY A 165 -24.03 -0.46 -23.72
C GLY A 165 -23.16 0.63 -23.08
N THR A 166 -23.24 1.87 -23.58
CA THR A 166 -22.55 3.02 -22.96
C THR A 166 -23.19 3.39 -21.62
N ALA A 167 -24.51 3.23 -21.45
CA ALA A 167 -25.19 3.43 -20.18
C ALA A 167 -24.77 2.37 -19.15
N VAL A 168 -24.63 1.10 -19.54
CA VAL A 168 -24.09 0.04 -18.66
C VAL A 168 -22.65 0.37 -18.23
N ALA A 169 -21.82 0.85 -19.16
CA ALA A 169 -20.46 1.29 -18.86
C ALA A 169 -20.40 2.53 -17.95
N ALA A 170 -21.24 3.53 -18.21
CA ALA A 170 -21.34 4.75 -17.42
C ALA A 170 -21.91 4.46 -16.02
N VAL A 171 -22.86 3.53 -15.90
CA VAL A 171 -23.37 3.03 -14.62
C VAL A 171 -22.27 2.28 -13.87
N SER A 172 -21.42 1.51 -14.54
CA SER A 172 -20.25 0.88 -13.91
C SER A 172 -19.25 1.91 -13.37
N LEU A 173 -19.01 3.01 -14.11
CA LEU A 173 -18.12 4.11 -13.71
C LEU A 173 -18.74 5.06 -12.65
N THR A 174 -20.06 5.26 -12.64
CA THR A 174 -20.77 6.13 -11.68
C THR A 174 -21.26 5.38 -10.43
N LEU A 175 -21.41 4.06 -10.49
CA LEU A 175 -21.53 3.17 -9.33
C LEU A 175 -20.20 2.94 -8.60
N GLY A 176 -19.15 3.71 -8.91
CA GLY A 176 -18.08 4.02 -7.96
C GLY A 176 -18.60 4.63 -6.64
N ARG A 177 -19.89 5.01 -6.58
CA ARG A 177 -20.61 5.27 -5.31
C ARG A 177 -20.95 4.02 -4.48
N SER A 178 -20.90 2.81 -5.03
CA SER A 178 -21.09 1.55 -4.25
C SER A 178 -19.82 1.14 -3.49
N VAL A 179 -18.67 1.73 -3.85
CA VAL A 179 -17.52 1.79 -2.94
C VAL A 179 -17.94 2.48 -1.64
N GLN A 180 -18.88 3.45 -1.66
CA GLN A 180 -19.37 4.04 -0.40
C GLN A 180 -20.20 3.07 0.44
N THR A 181 -20.92 2.08 -0.12
CA THR A 181 -21.69 1.12 0.70
C THR A 181 -20.79 0.07 1.34
N PHE A 182 -19.78 -0.42 0.63
CA PHE A 182 -18.76 -1.34 1.18
C PHE A 182 -17.83 -0.62 2.18
N VAL A 183 -17.36 0.60 1.85
CA VAL A 183 -16.65 1.47 2.79
C VAL A 183 -17.50 1.82 4.01
N GLN A 184 -18.83 1.96 3.86
CA GLN A 184 -19.73 2.14 4.99
C GLN A 184 -19.82 0.87 5.84
N ASP A 185 -19.95 -0.31 5.25
CA ASP A 185 -20.01 -1.58 5.98
C ASP A 185 -18.68 -1.88 6.70
N ALA A 186 -17.54 -1.64 6.05
CA ALA A 186 -16.22 -1.76 6.65
C ALA A 186 -15.98 -0.71 7.75
N ALA A 187 -16.36 0.56 7.52
CA ALA A 187 -16.29 1.59 8.56
C ALA A 187 -17.23 1.26 9.73
N MET A 188 -18.39 0.66 9.47
CA MET A 188 -19.30 0.17 10.50
C MET A 188 -18.75 -1.06 11.22
N ALA A 189 -18.00 -1.95 10.56
CA ALA A 189 -17.32 -3.08 11.21
C ALA A 189 -16.18 -2.60 12.11
N VAL A 190 -15.41 -1.59 11.68
CA VAL A 190 -14.39 -0.90 12.50
C VAL A 190 -15.05 -0.28 13.73
N ASP A 191 -16.14 0.48 13.55
CA ASP A 191 -16.86 1.16 14.64
C ASP A 191 -17.52 0.18 15.64
N ARG A 192 -17.84 -1.04 15.19
CA ARG A 192 -18.43 -2.09 16.04
C ARG A 192 -17.39 -2.93 16.79
N LEU A 193 -16.14 -2.95 16.35
CA LEU A 193 -15.10 -3.75 17.00
C LEU A 193 -14.72 -3.10 18.33
N VAL A 194 -15.17 -3.68 19.44
CA VAL A 194 -14.84 -3.18 20.78
C VAL A 194 -13.49 -3.76 21.19
N LEU A 195 -12.50 -2.88 21.35
CA LEU A 195 -11.18 -3.29 21.84
C LEU A 195 -11.23 -3.64 23.35
N PRO A 196 -10.58 -4.74 23.78
CA PRO A 196 -10.40 -5.03 25.19
C PRO A 196 -9.44 -4.02 25.82
N SER A 197 -9.50 -3.89 27.14
CA SER A 197 -8.48 -3.14 27.88
C SER A 197 -7.15 -3.90 27.85
N PRO A 198 -6.01 -3.22 27.64
CA PRO A 198 -4.70 -3.86 27.69
C PRO A 198 -4.40 -4.45 29.06
N ALA A 199 -3.84 -5.66 29.06
CA ALA A 199 -3.25 -6.30 30.23
C ALA A 199 -1.95 -5.61 30.66
N VAL A 200 -1.16 -5.15 29.68
CA VAL A 200 0.02 -4.30 29.88
C VAL A 200 -0.21 -3.00 29.14
N ARG A 201 -0.21 -1.87 29.87
CA ARG A 201 -0.36 -0.54 29.27
C ARG A 201 0.97 0.00 28.78
N ALA A 202 0.93 0.79 27.72
CA ALA A 202 2.11 1.49 27.25
C ALA A 202 2.62 2.45 28.33
N ALA A 203 3.93 2.70 28.32
CA ALA A 203 4.55 3.69 29.19
C ALA A 203 3.87 5.05 29.04
N LEU A 204 3.73 5.79 30.14
CA LEU A 204 3.22 7.16 30.07
C LEU A 204 4.19 8.02 29.26
N ILE A 205 3.66 8.80 28.32
CA ILE A 205 4.45 9.76 27.55
C ILE A 205 4.64 10.99 28.46
N PRO A 206 5.85 11.27 28.97
CA PRO A 206 6.09 12.46 29.77
C PRO A 206 5.96 13.71 28.90
N GLN A 207 5.62 14.86 29.50
CA GLN A 207 5.58 16.12 28.75
C GLN A 207 6.94 16.46 28.10
N SER A 208 8.04 16.03 28.72
CA SER A 208 9.40 16.19 28.22
C SER A 208 9.74 15.28 27.03
N ALA A 209 8.86 14.38 26.60
CA ALA A 209 9.00 13.66 25.33
C ALA A 209 8.75 14.57 24.12
N SER A 210 8.16 15.75 24.34
CA SER A 210 8.04 16.80 23.33
C SER A 210 8.95 17.98 23.67
N ILE A 211 9.67 18.50 22.66
CA ILE A 211 10.49 19.72 22.79
C ILE A 211 9.65 21.02 22.72
N GLY A 212 8.34 20.92 22.43
CA GLY A 212 7.40 22.05 22.44
C GLY A 212 7.63 23.12 21.35
N VAL A 213 8.32 22.79 20.27
CA VAL A 213 8.60 23.70 19.15
C VAL A 213 7.51 23.53 18.08
N PRO A 214 6.79 24.60 17.70
CA PRO A 214 5.82 24.56 16.61
C PRO A 214 6.45 24.08 15.30
N GLY A 215 5.74 23.23 14.56
CA GLY A 215 6.19 22.70 13.26
C GLY A 215 6.98 21.39 13.34
N VAL A 216 7.46 20.99 14.53
CA VAL A 216 8.01 19.64 14.74
C VAL A 216 6.88 18.62 14.78
N ALA A 217 7.07 17.46 14.15
CA ALA A 217 6.06 16.41 14.13
C ALA A 217 5.66 16.00 15.56
N PRO A 218 4.37 15.76 15.87
CA PRO A 218 3.94 15.36 17.20
C PRO A 218 4.53 14.00 17.59
N PHE A 219 4.76 13.74 18.89
CA PHE A 219 5.34 12.46 19.34
C PHE A 219 4.48 11.26 18.92
N ILE A 220 3.15 11.35 19.04
CA ILE A 220 2.21 10.40 18.43
C ILE A 220 1.65 11.00 17.16
N THR A 221 1.78 10.29 16.06
CA THR A 221 1.21 10.63 14.76
C THR A 221 -0.26 10.18 14.72
N GLY A 222 -1.18 11.10 14.38
CA GLY A 222 -2.60 10.78 14.29
C GLY A 222 -2.91 9.75 13.20
N ASN A 223 -3.96 8.94 13.40
CA ASN A 223 -4.32 7.84 12.49
C ASN A 223 -4.49 8.27 11.01
N SER A 224 -5.02 9.48 10.77
CA SER A 224 -5.22 10.06 9.44
C SER A 224 -3.95 10.62 8.80
N GLU A 225 -2.96 10.99 9.62
CA GLU A 225 -1.67 11.56 9.19
C GLU A 225 -0.57 10.50 9.12
N PHE A 226 -0.79 9.33 9.72
CA PHE A 226 0.14 8.22 9.68
C PHE A 226 0.33 7.76 8.24
N PHE A 227 1.59 7.73 7.79
CA PHE A 227 1.94 7.46 6.40
C PHE A 227 1.32 6.14 5.90
N ARG A 228 0.90 6.14 4.63
CA ARG A 228 0.31 4.97 3.98
C ARG A 228 1.16 4.52 2.79
N ILE A 229 1.75 3.35 2.92
CA ILE A 229 2.39 2.61 1.83
C ILE A 229 1.77 1.20 1.77
N ASP A 230 1.29 0.80 0.59
CA ASP A 230 0.79 -0.54 0.28
C ASP A 230 0.82 -0.84 -1.21
N THR A 231 1.02 -2.11 -1.54
CA THR A 231 0.89 -2.67 -2.89
C THR A 231 -0.56 -2.77 -3.35
N ALA A 232 -1.51 -2.82 -2.41
CA ALA A 232 -2.95 -2.97 -2.66
C ALA A 232 -3.51 -1.87 -3.58
N LEU A 233 -4.02 -2.23 -4.75
CA LEU A 233 -4.75 -1.28 -5.61
C LEU A 233 -6.11 -0.90 -5.01
N ILE A 234 -6.73 -1.82 -4.28
CA ILE A 234 -7.95 -1.64 -3.50
C ILE A 234 -7.63 -2.11 -2.09
N VAL A 235 -7.96 -1.30 -1.09
CA VAL A 235 -7.76 -1.66 0.33
C VAL A 235 -8.63 -2.86 0.67
N PRO A 236 -8.07 -3.96 1.20
CA PRO A 236 -8.86 -5.09 1.69
C PRO A 236 -9.84 -4.66 2.79
N GLU A 237 -11.09 -5.13 2.67
CA GLU A 237 -12.15 -4.94 3.65
C GLU A 237 -12.51 -6.30 4.23
N LEU A 238 -11.85 -6.66 5.33
CA LEU A 238 -12.02 -7.95 5.99
C LEU A 238 -13.12 -7.86 7.06
N ASN A 239 -14.01 -8.86 7.08
CA ASN A 239 -14.98 -9.03 8.16
C ASN A 239 -14.28 -9.65 9.38
N PRO A 240 -14.23 -8.98 10.55
CA PRO A 240 -13.59 -9.52 11.74
C PRO A 240 -14.20 -10.85 12.22
N GLU A 241 -15.49 -11.08 11.99
CA GLU A 241 -16.17 -12.32 12.39
C GLU A 241 -15.73 -13.54 11.56
N GLU A 242 -15.21 -13.31 10.36
CA GLU A 242 -14.72 -14.35 9.44
C GLU A 242 -13.19 -14.44 9.41
N TRP A 243 -12.52 -13.47 10.02
CA TRP A 243 -11.06 -13.39 10.02
C TRP A 243 -10.45 -14.49 10.88
N THR A 244 -9.43 -15.13 10.33
CA THR A 244 -8.58 -16.10 11.05
C THR A 244 -7.13 -15.89 10.64
N LEU A 245 -6.21 -16.16 11.58
CA LEU A 245 -4.78 -16.25 11.33
C LEU A 245 -4.32 -17.69 11.48
N ARG A 246 -3.60 -18.19 10.48
CA ARG A 246 -2.96 -19.52 10.50
C ARG A 246 -1.45 -19.41 10.72
N ILE A 247 -0.91 -20.15 11.67
CA ILE A 247 0.52 -20.29 11.93
C ILE A 247 0.92 -21.74 11.65
N HIS A 248 1.86 -21.96 10.73
CA HIS A 248 2.21 -23.30 10.24
C HIS A 248 3.66 -23.35 9.71
N GLY A 249 4.03 -24.47 9.07
CA GLY A 249 5.34 -24.67 8.46
C GLY A 249 6.26 -25.50 9.36
N LEU A 250 7.48 -25.01 9.60
CA LEU A 250 8.47 -25.60 10.50
C LEU A 250 8.10 -25.34 11.97
N VAL A 251 6.99 -25.93 12.41
CA VAL A 251 6.45 -25.85 13.77
C VAL A 251 6.07 -27.23 14.29
N GLU A 252 6.04 -27.41 15.61
CA GLU A 252 5.57 -28.62 16.27
C GLU A 252 4.05 -28.82 16.11
N SER A 253 3.28 -27.74 16.08
CA SER A 253 1.82 -27.77 15.94
C SER A 253 1.31 -26.53 15.20
N GLU A 254 0.43 -26.74 14.22
CA GLU A 254 -0.26 -25.62 13.57
C GLU A 254 -1.23 -24.94 14.54
N VAL A 255 -1.26 -23.61 14.50
CA VAL A 255 -2.16 -22.78 15.30
C VAL A 255 -3.11 -22.05 14.36
N LEU A 256 -4.40 -22.11 14.66
CA LEU A 256 -5.43 -21.29 14.02
C LEU A 256 -6.08 -20.44 15.11
N ILE A 257 -6.06 -19.12 14.95
CA ILE A 257 -6.66 -18.18 15.89
C ILE A 257 -7.67 -17.30 15.16
N ASP A 258 -8.89 -17.23 15.68
CA ASP A 258 -9.92 -16.32 15.19
C ASP A 258 -9.90 -14.98 15.95
N MET A 259 -10.66 -14.00 15.46
CA MET A 259 -10.71 -12.67 16.08
C MET A 259 -11.25 -12.71 17.52
N SER A 260 -12.20 -13.61 17.82
CA SER A 260 -12.80 -13.70 19.15
C SER A 260 -11.81 -14.23 20.18
N GLU A 261 -11.02 -15.25 19.81
CA GLU A 261 -9.92 -15.75 20.61
C GLU A 261 -8.86 -14.68 20.79
N LEU A 262 -8.42 -14.02 19.70
CA LEU A 262 -7.40 -12.97 19.75
C LEU A 262 -7.76 -11.84 20.73
N LEU A 263 -8.99 -11.33 20.67
CA LEU A 263 -9.45 -10.27 21.58
C LEU A 263 -9.62 -10.74 23.03
N ALA A 264 -9.72 -12.05 23.27
CA ALA A 264 -9.77 -12.62 24.62
C ALA A 264 -8.38 -12.83 25.25
N LEU A 265 -7.30 -12.71 24.47
CA LEU A 265 -5.93 -12.81 24.96
C LEU A 265 -5.52 -11.57 25.77
N PRO A 266 -4.52 -11.69 26.68
CA PRO A 266 -4.02 -10.55 27.43
C PRO A 266 -3.22 -9.62 26.51
N LEU A 267 -3.91 -8.72 25.81
CA LEU A 267 -3.27 -7.78 24.88
C LEU A 267 -2.33 -6.82 25.60
N GLU A 268 -1.23 -6.49 24.95
CA GLU A 268 -0.26 -5.49 25.38
C GLU A 268 -0.38 -4.23 24.52
N GLU A 269 -0.11 -3.10 25.13
CA GLU A 269 -0.10 -1.80 24.49
C GLU A 269 1.31 -1.20 24.54
N HIS A 270 1.84 -0.79 23.38
CA HIS A 270 3.22 -0.28 23.26
C HIS A 270 3.32 0.89 22.29
N HIS A 271 4.22 1.85 22.57
CA HIS A 271 4.53 2.93 21.64
C HIS A 271 5.63 2.48 20.68
N ILE A 272 5.33 2.43 19.38
CA ILE A 272 6.26 1.94 18.37
C ILE A 272 6.27 2.88 17.16
N THR A 273 7.46 3.28 16.73
CA THR A 273 7.67 3.94 15.45
C THR A 273 7.67 2.90 14.32
N LEU A 274 6.99 3.17 13.22
CA LEU A 274 7.18 2.43 11.97
C LEU A 274 7.94 3.30 10.98
N ALA A 275 8.92 2.71 10.31
CA ALA A 275 9.71 3.36 9.27
C ALA A 275 9.57 2.62 7.93
N CYS A 276 9.39 3.38 6.85
CA CYS A 276 9.43 2.86 5.49
C CYS A 276 10.86 2.84 4.95
N VAL A 277 11.25 1.76 4.29
CA VAL A 277 12.56 1.66 3.62
C VAL A 277 12.71 2.68 2.48
N SER A 278 11.59 3.05 1.84
CA SER A 278 11.56 4.06 0.78
C SER A 278 11.61 5.50 1.31
N ASN A 279 11.75 5.71 2.62
CA ASN A 279 11.87 7.05 3.18
C ASN A 279 13.17 7.70 2.69
N PRO A 280 13.12 8.81 1.92
CA PRO A 280 14.34 9.50 1.55
C PRO A 280 14.96 10.19 2.78
N VAL A 281 16.22 10.62 2.66
CA VAL A 281 16.86 11.47 3.67
C VAL A 281 16.02 12.74 3.85
N GLY A 282 15.50 12.95 5.06
CA GLY A 282 14.62 14.07 5.38
C GLY A 282 13.13 13.83 5.11
N GLY A 283 12.73 12.64 4.67
CA GLY A 283 11.35 12.31 4.31
C GLY A 283 10.38 12.13 5.47
N ASP A 284 9.11 11.94 5.12
CA ASP A 284 7.95 11.85 6.02
C ASP A 284 7.37 10.43 6.14
N LEU A 285 8.00 9.41 5.55
CA LEU A 285 7.53 8.02 5.59
C LEU A 285 7.95 7.29 6.89
N LEU A 286 7.69 7.94 8.02
CA LEU A 286 7.80 7.37 9.35
C LEU A 286 6.79 8.03 10.30
N GLY A 287 6.34 7.28 11.30
CA GLY A 287 5.42 7.79 12.31
C GLY A 287 5.35 6.88 13.53
N THR A 288 4.95 7.45 14.66
CA THR A 288 4.85 6.74 15.95
C THR A 288 3.39 6.66 16.37
N ALA A 289 2.97 5.47 16.78
CA ALA A 289 1.62 5.23 17.29
C ALA A 289 1.66 4.34 18.53
N THR A 290 0.57 4.38 19.29
CA THR A 290 0.31 3.43 20.36
C THR A 290 -0.42 2.22 19.77
N TRP A 291 0.20 1.04 19.83
CA TRP A 291 -0.34 -0.17 19.23
C TRP A 291 -0.88 -1.08 20.32
N LEU A 292 -2.08 -1.62 20.12
CA LEU A 292 -2.69 -2.63 21.00
C LEU A 292 -2.71 -3.96 20.25
N GLY A 293 -2.12 -5.00 20.82
CA GLY A 293 -2.01 -6.31 20.19
C GLY A 293 -1.57 -7.42 21.12
N TYR A 294 -1.50 -8.64 20.60
CA TYR A 294 -0.95 -9.76 21.35
C TYR A 294 0.50 -10.03 20.92
N PRO A 295 1.43 -10.32 21.85
CA PRO A 295 2.83 -10.56 21.50
C PRO A 295 2.98 -11.75 20.54
N VAL A 296 3.64 -11.53 19.41
CA VAL A 296 3.85 -12.59 18.39
C VAL A 296 4.68 -13.74 18.96
N ARG A 297 5.64 -13.44 19.86
CA ARG A 297 6.44 -14.43 20.58
C ARG A 297 5.59 -15.48 21.30
N GLU A 298 4.45 -15.06 21.87
CA GLU A 298 3.55 -15.97 22.60
C GLU A 298 2.72 -16.83 21.64
N LEU A 299 2.32 -16.29 20.47
CA LEU A 299 1.66 -17.08 19.42
C LEU A 299 2.61 -18.11 18.82
N LEU A 300 3.84 -17.70 18.54
CA LEU A 300 4.88 -18.61 18.04
C LEU A 300 5.21 -19.67 19.10
N ALA A 301 5.31 -19.32 20.39
CA ALA A 301 5.52 -20.29 21.46
C ALA A 301 4.43 -21.38 21.51
N ARG A 302 3.17 -21.04 21.17
CA ARG A 302 2.09 -22.05 21.05
C ARG A 302 2.30 -23.00 19.88
N ALA A 303 2.86 -22.53 18.78
CA ALA A 303 3.13 -23.34 17.59
C ALA A 303 4.40 -24.20 17.76
N GLY A 304 5.39 -23.70 18.51
CA GLY A 304 6.68 -24.35 18.73
C GLY A 304 7.55 -24.39 17.48
N PRO A 305 8.20 -23.29 17.05
CA PRO A 305 9.13 -23.28 15.92
C PRO A 305 10.22 -24.34 16.07
N LEU A 306 10.50 -25.06 14.98
CA LEU A 306 11.57 -26.05 14.95
C LEU A 306 12.95 -25.38 14.92
N PRO A 307 14.02 -26.02 15.47
CA PRO A 307 15.34 -25.40 15.59
C PRO A 307 15.99 -24.95 14.27
N GLU A 308 15.60 -25.53 13.15
CA GLU A 308 16.08 -25.18 11.83
C GLU A 308 15.43 -23.93 11.21
N ALA A 309 14.33 -23.41 11.80
CA ALA A 309 13.64 -22.24 11.28
C ALA A 309 14.42 -20.94 11.60
N ASP A 310 14.50 -20.03 10.63
CA ASP A 310 15.14 -18.72 10.80
C ASP A 310 14.31 -17.55 10.24
N MET A 311 13.17 -17.84 9.60
CA MET A 311 12.28 -16.86 8.97
C MET A 311 10.81 -17.15 9.28
N VAL A 312 10.00 -16.10 9.35
CA VAL A 312 8.54 -16.20 9.22
C VAL A 312 8.11 -15.45 7.98
N LEU A 313 7.51 -16.17 7.02
CA LEU A 313 6.86 -15.59 5.86
C LEU A 313 5.42 -15.24 6.23
N SER A 314 5.16 -13.95 6.43
CA SER A 314 3.80 -13.47 6.70
C SER A 314 3.07 -13.18 5.40
N ARG A 315 1.79 -13.52 5.32
CA ARG A 315 0.93 -13.27 4.16
C ARG A 315 -0.27 -12.41 4.51
N SER A 316 -0.49 -11.39 3.71
CA SER A 316 -1.69 -10.55 3.69
C SER A 316 -2.80 -11.21 2.89
N SER A 317 -4.06 -10.88 3.20
CA SER A 317 -5.22 -11.35 2.45
C SER A 317 -5.20 -11.00 0.96
N ASP A 318 -4.46 -9.95 0.57
CA ASP A 318 -4.29 -9.52 -0.82
C ASP A 318 -3.12 -10.19 -1.55
N GLY A 319 -2.44 -11.14 -0.89
CA GLY A 319 -1.31 -11.88 -1.44
C GLY A 319 0.06 -11.26 -1.20
N PHE A 320 0.15 -10.07 -0.59
CA PHE A 320 1.45 -9.51 -0.20
C PHE A 320 2.16 -10.41 0.82
N THR A 321 3.48 -10.59 0.66
CA THR A 321 4.32 -11.35 1.59
C THR A 321 5.50 -10.54 2.12
N ALA A 322 5.88 -10.79 3.37
CA ALA A 322 7.05 -10.23 4.03
C ALA A 322 7.85 -11.32 4.76
N SER A 323 9.17 -11.29 4.60
CA SER A 323 10.13 -12.23 5.19
C SER A 323 10.74 -11.65 6.47
N THR A 324 10.15 -11.94 7.63
CA THR A 324 10.66 -11.44 8.91
C THR A 324 11.63 -12.45 9.51
N PRO A 325 12.84 -12.04 9.98
CA PRO A 325 13.69 -12.92 10.78
C PRO A 325 12.94 -13.45 12.01
N LEU A 326 13.00 -14.77 12.26
CA LEU A 326 12.27 -15.39 13.37
C LEU A 326 12.69 -14.80 14.74
N GLU A 327 13.96 -14.45 14.89
CA GLU A 327 14.50 -13.79 16.09
C GLU A 327 13.75 -12.50 16.41
N ALA A 328 13.46 -11.65 15.42
CA ALA A 328 12.76 -10.39 15.64
C ALA A 328 11.29 -10.58 16.09
N LEU A 329 10.73 -11.77 15.93
CA LEU A 329 9.40 -12.11 16.40
C LEU A 329 9.39 -12.83 17.75
N THR A 330 10.56 -13.29 18.23
CA THR A 330 10.69 -14.15 19.42
C THR A 330 11.60 -13.59 20.50
N ASP A 331 12.39 -12.55 20.20
CA ASP A 331 13.21 -11.85 21.18
C ASP A 331 12.38 -10.95 22.12
N ALA A 332 13.08 -10.16 22.94
CA ALA A 332 12.46 -9.34 23.97
C ALA A 332 11.72 -8.09 23.43
N ARG A 333 11.75 -7.82 22.12
CA ARG A 333 11.09 -6.65 21.54
C ARG A 333 9.57 -6.81 21.55
N ASP A 334 8.88 -5.68 21.47
CA ASP A 334 7.42 -5.62 21.50
C ASP A 334 6.82 -5.88 20.11
N SER A 335 7.09 -7.06 19.55
CA SER A 335 6.49 -7.53 18.30
C SER A 335 5.05 -7.97 18.54
N LEU A 336 4.10 -7.30 17.89
CA LEU A 336 2.66 -7.47 18.11
C LEU A 336 1.92 -7.94 16.87
N LEU A 337 0.96 -8.84 17.09
CA LEU A 337 -0.23 -8.95 16.24
C LEU A 337 -1.23 -7.90 16.73
N ALA A 338 -1.19 -6.73 16.12
CA ALA A 338 -1.97 -5.56 16.54
C ALA A 338 -3.39 -5.59 15.97
N VAL A 339 -4.33 -5.14 16.79
CA VAL A 339 -5.77 -4.96 16.48
C VAL A 339 -6.25 -3.52 16.72
N GLY A 340 -5.46 -2.73 17.47
CA GLY A 340 -5.75 -1.32 17.76
C GLY A 340 -4.56 -0.40 17.50
N MET A 341 -4.87 0.86 17.21
CA MET A 341 -3.92 1.94 16.94
C MET A 341 -4.44 3.25 17.53
N ASN A 342 -3.64 3.87 18.39
CA ASN A 342 -3.94 5.12 19.10
C ASN A 342 -5.26 5.06 19.90
N GLY A 343 -5.55 3.92 20.52
CA GLY A 343 -6.77 3.70 21.34
C GLY A 343 -8.04 3.40 20.54
N GLU A 344 -7.95 3.36 19.21
CA GLU A 344 -9.05 3.02 18.30
C GLU A 344 -8.78 1.67 17.62
N PRO A 345 -9.80 0.95 17.15
CA PRO A 345 -9.59 -0.17 16.22
C PRO A 345 -8.75 0.26 15.02
N LEU A 346 -7.95 -0.65 14.46
CA LEU A 346 -7.13 -0.34 13.30
C LEU A 346 -7.98 0.30 12.18
N PRO A 347 -7.56 1.44 11.61
CA PRO A 347 -8.16 1.93 10.38
C PRO A 347 -7.97 0.91 9.25
N THR A 348 -8.94 0.79 8.34
CA THR A 348 -8.90 -0.20 7.25
C THR A 348 -7.62 -0.11 6.43
N GLN A 349 -7.19 1.11 6.09
CA GLN A 349 -5.95 1.38 5.35
C GLN A 349 -4.66 0.98 6.08
N HIS A 350 -4.74 0.83 7.40
CA HIS A 350 -3.64 0.48 8.29
C HIS A 350 -3.68 -0.98 8.74
N GLY A 351 -4.53 -1.81 8.13
CA GLY A 351 -4.48 -3.27 8.29
C GLY A 351 -5.60 -3.88 9.12
N PHE A 352 -6.75 -3.22 9.26
CA PHE A 352 -7.91 -3.82 9.93
C PHE A 352 -8.28 -5.20 9.36
N PRO A 353 -8.62 -6.20 10.19
CA PRO A 353 -8.75 -6.13 11.64
C PRO A 353 -7.45 -6.45 12.39
N ALA A 354 -6.42 -6.97 11.71
CA ALA A 354 -5.16 -7.32 12.33
C ALA A 354 -3.94 -7.07 11.40
N ARG A 355 -2.84 -6.60 12.00
CA ARG A 355 -1.55 -6.42 11.32
C ARG A 355 -0.39 -6.88 12.19
N LEU A 356 0.74 -7.16 11.56
CA LEU A 356 2.02 -7.23 12.26
C LEU A 356 2.58 -5.83 12.51
N VAL A 357 3.17 -5.65 13.70
CA VAL A 357 3.95 -4.49 14.11
C VAL A 357 5.20 -5.02 14.78
N VAL A 358 6.34 -4.88 14.11
CA VAL A 358 7.63 -5.43 14.58
C VAL A 358 8.65 -4.30 14.61
N PRO A 359 9.06 -3.82 15.80
CA PRO A 359 10.02 -2.74 15.91
C PRO A 359 11.42 -3.16 15.45
N GLY A 360 12.24 -2.18 15.07
CA GLY A 360 13.64 -2.40 14.68
C GLY A 360 13.86 -2.80 13.22
N LEU A 361 12.80 -3.09 12.46
CA LEU A 361 12.88 -3.51 11.06
C LEU A 361 12.01 -2.63 10.17
N TYR A 362 12.45 -2.36 8.93
CA TYR A 362 11.65 -1.60 7.98
C TYR A 362 10.34 -2.34 7.62
N GLY A 363 9.27 -1.58 7.42
CA GLY A 363 7.92 -2.14 7.33
C GLY A 363 7.67 -3.20 6.25
N TYR A 364 8.50 -3.25 5.20
CA TYR A 364 8.34 -4.21 4.10
C TYR A 364 8.74 -5.64 4.47
N VAL A 365 9.56 -5.83 5.51
CA VAL A 365 9.91 -7.15 6.07
C VAL A 365 9.17 -7.43 7.38
N SER A 366 8.48 -6.45 7.96
CA SER A 366 8.12 -6.48 9.39
C SER A 366 6.67 -6.09 9.72
N ALA A 367 5.96 -5.42 8.81
CA ALA A 367 4.70 -4.74 9.15
C ALA A 367 3.53 -5.12 8.21
N THR A 368 3.34 -6.43 7.98
CA THR A 368 2.27 -6.98 7.14
C THR A 368 0.88 -6.56 7.62
N LYS A 369 0.18 -5.78 6.80
CA LYS A 369 -1.22 -5.40 6.99
C LYS A 369 -2.15 -6.54 6.54
N TRP A 370 -3.37 -6.58 7.08
CA TRP A 370 -4.41 -7.55 6.68
C TRP A 370 -3.90 -9.00 6.77
N VAL A 371 -3.11 -9.29 7.80
CA VAL A 371 -2.37 -10.55 7.92
C VAL A 371 -3.34 -11.72 8.15
N VAL A 372 -3.14 -12.81 7.42
CA VAL A 372 -3.96 -14.05 7.50
C VAL A 372 -3.11 -15.31 7.67
N GLU A 373 -1.80 -15.23 7.46
CA GLU A 373 -0.92 -16.38 7.63
C GLU A 373 0.47 -15.98 8.12
N LEU A 374 1.05 -16.81 8.99
CA LEU A 374 2.46 -16.82 9.38
C LEU A 374 3.03 -18.22 9.08
N GLU A 375 3.85 -18.32 8.04
CA GLU A 375 4.57 -19.55 7.72
C GLU A 375 5.97 -19.51 8.33
N VAL A 376 6.23 -20.33 9.34
CA VAL A 376 7.56 -20.50 9.92
C VAL A 376 8.38 -21.34 8.97
N THR A 377 9.49 -20.81 8.47
CA THR A 377 10.28 -21.42 7.40
C THR A 377 11.74 -20.93 7.48
N ARG A 378 12.46 -20.95 6.36
CA ARG A 378 13.86 -20.55 6.27
C ARG A 378 14.11 -19.60 5.10
N PHE A 379 15.06 -18.69 5.27
CA PHE A 379 15.51 -17.77 4.20
C PHE A 379 16.11 -18.51 2.99
N ASP A 380 16.62 -19.73 3.16
CA ASP A 380 17.16 -20.55 2.06
C ASP A 380 16.08 -21.32 1.28
N LEU A 381 14.82 -21.30 1.73
CA LEU A 381 13.69 -21.99 1.08
C LEU A 381 12.71 -21.03 0.42
N GLU A 382 12.45 -19.87 1.03
CA GLU A 382 11.39 -18.97 0.62
C GLU A 382 11.89 -17.52 0.53
N THR A 383 11.27 -16.74 -0.35
CA THR A 383 11.52 -15.31 -0.53
C THR A 383 10.21 -14.51 -0.45
N ALA A 384 10.32 -13.22 -0.15
CA ALA A 384 9.16 -12.32 -0.05
C ALA A 384 9.05 -11.35 -1.22
N TYR A 385 7.88 -10.72 -1.34
CA TYR A 385 7.52 -9.84 -2.46
C TYR A 385 8.59 -8.81 -2.83
N TRP A 386 9.19 -8.14 -1.83
CA TRP A 386 10.22 -7.12 -2.08
C TRP A 386 11.62 -7.70 -2.22
N THR A 387 11.93 -8.81 -1.55
CA THR A 387 13.22 -9.51 -1.68
C THR A 387 13.43 -9.99 -3.12
N ASP A 388 12.39 -10.52 -3.77
CA ASP A 388 12.41 -10.89 -5.19
C ASP A 388 12.69 -9.70 -6.14
N ARG A 389 12.51 -8.47 -5.63
CA ARG A 389 12.68 -7.22 -6.37
C ARG A 389 13.98 -6.50 -6.02
N GLY A 390 14.91 -7.17 -5.34
CA GLY A 390 16.26 -6.68 -5.07
C GLY A 390 16.40 -5.87 -3.78
N TRP A 391 15.42 -5.94 -2.88
CA TRP A 391 15.54 -5.40 -1.53
C TRP A 391 16.20 -6.41 -0.58
N ASP A 392 16.89 -5.91 0.44
CA ASP A 392 17.55 -6.75 1.44
C ASP A 392 16.54 -7.62 2.23
N GLU A 393 16.93 -8.83 2.61
CA GLU A 393 16.01 -9.77 3.29
C GLU A 393 15.76 -9.43 4.76
N ARG A 394 16.72 -8.77 5.45
CA ARG A 394 16.66 -8.51 6.90
C ARG A 394 16.26 -7.09 7.27
N ALA A 395 16.73 -6.10 6.49
CA ALA A 395 16.34 -4.70 6.55
C ALA A 395 16.15 -4.07 7.96
N PRO A 396 17.18 -4.08 8.82
CA PRO A 396 17.13 -3.35 10.09
C PRO A 396 17.01 -1.84 9.85
N VAL A 397 16.31 -1.13 10.74
CA VAL A 397 16.19 0.32 10.65
C VAL A 397 17.53 0.98 10.98
N LEU A 398 18.06 1.75 10.04
CA LEU A 398 19.33 2.46 10.21
C LEU A 398 19.16 3.71 11.08
N VAL A 399 20.23 4.10 11.79
CA VAL A 399 20.28 5.37 12.52
C VAL A 399 20.03 6.54 11.57
N SER A 400 19.10 7.41 11.92
CA SER A 400 18.68 8.52 11.06
C SER A 400 18.20 9.72 11.87
N SER A 401 18.24 10.88 11.24
CA SER A 401 17.75 12.14 11.78
C SER A 401 17.16 13.02 10.69
N ARG A 402 16.16 13.81 11.07
CA ARG A 402 15.41 14.72 10.22
C ARG A 402 15.29 16.07 10.90
N ILE A 403 15.28 17.11 10.07
CA ILE A 403 15.05 18.51 10.46
C ILE A 403 13.62 18.80 10.02
N ASP A 404 12.77 19.16 10.97
CA ASP A 404 11.36 19.50 10.72
C ASP A 404 11.20 21.02 10.64
N VAL A 405 11.99 21.76 11.43
CA VAL A 405 12.04 23.22 11.38
C VAL A 405 13.49 23.72 11.40
N PRO A 406 13.81 24.78 10.64
CA PRO A 406 12.93 25.44 9.67
C PRO A 406 12.59 24.57 8.46
N GLN A 407 11.59 24.98 7.68
CA GLN A 407 11.29 24.35 6.39
C GLN A 407 12.32 24.77 5.34
N ALA A 408 12.52 23.94 4.32
CA ALA A 408 13.46 24.26 3.25
C ALA A 408 13.07 25.57 2.55
N LEU A 409 14.04 26.48 2.44
CA LEU A 409 13.90 27.82 1.85
C LEU A 409 12.98 28.77 2.63
N GLU A 410 12.65 28.44 3.88
CA GLU A 410 11.93 29.36 4.78
C GLU A 410 12.79 30.59 5.11
N THR A 411 12.15 31.75 5.27
CA THR A 411 12.79 32.99 5.70
C THR A 411 12.34 33.32 7.12
N LEU A 412 13.31 33.48 8.03
CA LEU A 412 13.09 33.71 9.44
C LEU A 412 13.55 35.11 9.85
N PRO A 413 13.01 35.70 10.93
CA PRO A 413 13.54 36.93 11.49
C PRO A 413 14.98 36.76 12.02
N ALA A 414 15.81 37.80 11.95
CA ALA A 414 17.09 37.85 12.66
C ALA A 414 16.95 37.61 14.17
N GLY A 415 17.99 37.01 14.74
CA GLY A 415 18.06 36.66 16.16
C GLY A 415 18.25 35.16 16.36
N ASP A 416 17.63 34.61 17.40
CA ASP A 416 17.75 33.20 17.74
C ASP A 416 16.85 32.36 16.83
N VAL A 417 17.46 31.52 16.00
CA VAL A 417 16.76 30.59 15.11
C VAL A 417 16.68 29.21 15.76
N VAL A 418 15.47 28.71 15.96
CA VAL A 418 15.25 27.35 16.48
C VAL A 418 15.29 26.36 15.32
N ILE A 419 16.19 25.38 15.43
CA ILE A 419 16.32 24.25 14.52
C ILE A 419 15.92 22.99 15.28
N ALA A 420 14.93 22.25 14.81
CA ALA A 420 14.41 21.11 15.55
C ALA A 420 13.87 20.03 14.62
N GLY A 421 13.71 18.82 15.16
CA GLY A 421 13.18 17.69 14.42
C GLY A 421 13.20 16.41 15.24
N SER A 422 13.40 15.29 14.56
CA SER A 422 13.35 13.95 15.16
C SER A 422 14.56 13.10 14.72
N ALA A 423 14.96 12.16 15.56
CA ALA A 423 15.98 11.15 15.28
C ALA A 423 15.50 9.77 15.74
N TRP A 424 15.97 8.70 15.11
CA TRP A 424 15.57 7.34 15.44
C TRP A 424 16.68 6.33 15.12
N ALA A 425 16.75 5.29 15.95
CA ALA A 425 17.59 4.12 15.79
C ALA A 425 16.90 2.99 16.56
N GLN A 426 15.86 2.41 15.97
CA GLN A 426 15.01 1.45 16.66
C GLN A 426 15.83 0.26 17.15
N HIS A 427 15.49 -0.27 18.33
CA HIS A 427 16.18 -1.34 19.04
C HIS A 427 17.59 -0.99 19.60
N VAL A 428 18.15 0.19 19.26
CA VAL A 428 19.46 0.64 19.76
C VAL A 428 19.35 1.91 20.62
N GLY A 429 18.45 2.82 20.26
CA GLY A 429 18.24 4.11 20.93
C GLY A 429 19.17 5.23 20.42
N ILE A 430 18.80 6.48 20.71
CA ILE A 430 19.54 7.68 20.31
C ILE A 430 20.25 8.28 21.53
N GLU A 431 21.58 8.30 21.49
CA GLU A 431 22.41 8.90 22.54
C GLU A 431 22.58 10.41 22.33
N ALA A 432 22.85 10.83 21.10
CA ALA A 432 23.13 12.23 20.77
C ALA A 432 22.60 12.60 19.38
N VAL A 433 22.21 13.88 19.24
CA VAL A 433 22.01 14.53 17.94
C VAL A 433 22.95 15.71 17.87
N GLU A 434 23.62 15.86 16.75
CA GLU A 434 24.57 16.94 16.50
C GLU A 434 24.14 17.72 15.26
N VAL A 435 24.29 19.04 15.33
CA VAL A 435 23.90 19.98 14.28
C VAL A 435 25.14 20.74 13.82
N GLN A 436 25.24 20.95 12.51
CA GLN A 436 26.29 21.75 11.89
C GLN A 436 25.65 22.85 11.05
N VAL A 437 25.91 24.11 11.40
CA VAL A 437 25.46 25.29 10.67
C VAL A 437 26.61 25.86 9.85
N ASP A 438 26.36 26.17 8.58
CA ASP A 438 27.30 26.82 7.64
C ASP A 438 28.70 26.19 7.52
N GLY A 439 28.82 24.89 7.83
CA GLY A 439 30.07 24.15 7.77
C GLY A 439 31.01 24.41 8.94
N GLY A 440 30.50 25.00 10.03
CA GLY A 440 31.20 25.13 11.30
C GLY A 440 31.41 23.79 12.02
N ASP A 441 31.64 23.85 13.34
CA ASP A 441 31.80 22.65 14.14
C ASP A 441 30.45 21.93 14.36
N TRP A 442 30.52 20.65 14.74
CA TRP A 442 29.33 19.89 15.15
C TRP A 442 29.00 20.25 16.59
N GLU A 443 27.79 20.75 16.81
CA GLU A 443 27.31 21.17 18.12
C GLU A 443 26.19 20.25 18.63
N PRO A 444 26.16 19.93 19.93
CA PRO A 444 25.14 19.05 20.49
C PRO A 444 23.77 19.74 20.51
N ALA A 445 22.74 19.02 20.07
CA ALA A 445 21.34 19.40 20.25
C ALA A 445 20.80 18.92 21.60
N GLU A 446 19.83 19.65 22.14
CA GLU A 446 19.03 19.21 23.28
C GLU A 446 18.05 18.12 22.82
N LEU A 447 18.04 16.98 23.53
CA LEU A 447 17.14 15.87 23.25
C LEU A 447 15.94 15.88 24.21
N ALA A 448 14.76 15.57 23.69
CA ALA A 448 13.61 15.19 24.49
C ALA A 448 13.90 13.94 25.34
N SER A 449 13.04 13.67 26.32
CA SER A 449 13.08 12.41 27.07
C SER A 449 12.82 11.22 26.16
N GLU A 450 13.61 10.17 26.31
CA GLU A 450 13.36 8.89 25.65
C GLU A 450 12.16 8.20 26.29
N VAL A 451 11.19 7.78 25.47
CA VAL A 451 10.01 7.03 25.92
C VAL A 451 10.26 5.53 25.80
N SER A 452 10.86 5.10 24.69
CA SER A 452 11.34 3.75 24.41
C SER A 452 12.41 3.81 23.31
N ILE A 453 13.32 2.82 23.30
CA ILE A 453 14.33 2.65 22.25
C ILE A 453 13.72 2.36 20.87
N ASP A 454 12.45 1.96 20.81
CA ASP A 454 11.72 1.67 19.57
C ASP A 454 10.84 2.84 19.09
N THR A 455 10.99 4.01 19.72
CA THR A 455 10.33 5.25 19.34
C THR A 455 11.34 6.29 18.83
N TRP A 456 10.90 7.20 17.96
CA TRP A 456 11.68 8.38 17.61
C TRP A 456 11.89 9.29 18.84
N ARG A 457 12.96 10.08 18.78
CA ARG A 457 13.33 11.04 19.82
C ARG A 457 13.43 12.44 19.21
N GLN A 458 12.65 13.37 19.76
CA GLN A 458 12.70 14.76 19.30
C GLN A 458 13.96 15.46 19.79
N TRP A 459 14.44 16.45 19.04
CA TRP A 459 15.61 17.24 19.38
C TRP A 459 15.41 18.71 18.99
N ARG A 460 16.12 19.61 19.66
CA ARG A 460 16.18 21.04 19.32
C ARG A 460 17.59 21.61 19.49
N TYR A 461 17.92 22.59 18.68
CA TYR A 461 19.15 23.37 18.71
C TYR A 461 18.78 24.84 18.47
N VAL A 462 19.42 25.75 19.21
CA VAL A 462 19.18 27.19 19.05
C VAL A 462 20.42 27.79 18.39
N PHE A 463 20.26 28.24 17.15
CA PHE A 463 21.28 29.01 16.44
C PHE A 463 21.19 30.47 16.88
N SER A 464 22.01 30.84 17.86
CA SER A 464 21.96 32.17 18.47
C SER A 464 22.55 33.27 17.59
N ASN A 465 21.92 34.44 17.60
CA ASN A 465 22.35 35.63 16.86
C ASN A 465 22.63 35.33 15.37
N ALA A 466 21.69 34.67 14.70
CA ALA A 466 21.79 34.41 13.27
C ALA A 466 21.90 35.73 12.49
N GLU A 467 22.99 35.90 11.76
CA GLU A 467 23.23 37.07 10.90
C GLU A 467 22.25 37.06 9.71
N PRO A 468 21.82 38.23 9.19
CA PRO A 468 21.02 38.27 7.97
C PRO A 468 21.74 37.63 6.78
N GLY A 469 21.05 36.73 6.07
CA GLY A 469 21.63 36.02 4.94
C GLY A 469 21.04 34.64 4.68
N ARG A 470 21.70 33.88 3.80
CA ARG A 470 21.36 32.48 3.52
C ARG A 470 22.23 31.58 4.38
N HIS A 471 21.57 30.72 5.14
CA HIS A 471 22.20 29.71 5.99
C HIS A 471 21.86 28.31 5.50
N TRP A 472 22.66 27.35 5.91
CA TRP A 472 22.32 25.94 5.77
C TRP A 472 22.68 25.17 7.02
N VAL A 473 21.88 24.16 7.32
CA VAL A 473 22.07 23.30 8.49
C VAL A 473 22.04 21.84 8.08
N THR A 474 22.95 21.07 8.66
CA THR A 474 23.02 19.61 8.51
C THR A 474 22.90 18.96 9.89
N VAL A 475 22.18 17.84 9.97
CA VAL A 475 22.00 17.06 11.21
C VAL A 475 22.61 15.67 11.08
N ARG A 476 23.10 15.12 12.20
CA ARG A 476 23.42 13.69 12.33
C ARG A 476 23.01 13.18 13.70
N ALA A 477 22.63 11.91 13.77
CA ALA A 477 22.38 11.20 15.01
C ALA A 477 23.55 10.26 15.37
N ARG A 478 23.64 9.93 16.67
CA ARG A 478 24.51 8.90 17.23
C ARG A 478 23.68 7.97 18.12
N THR A 479 23.89 6.68 17.96
CA THR A 479 23.22 5.62 18.72
C THR A 479 23.88 5.38 20.08
N ALA A 480 23.20 4.66 20.97
CA ALA A 480 23.74 4.30 22.29
C ALA A 480 24.96 3.35 22.28
N ASP A 481 25.17 2.61 21.18
CA ASP A 481 26.36 1.77 20.98
C ASP A 481 27.50 2.50 20.25
N GLY A 482 27.32 3.80 19.94
CA GLY A 482 28.35 4.68 19.40
C GLY A 482 28.41 4.78 17.88
N GLU A 483 27.50 4.12 17.14
CA GLU A 483 27.35 4.31 15.70
C GLU A 483 26.94 5.75 15.38
N VAL A 484 27.61 6.35 14.39
CA VAL A 484 27.30 7.72 13.91
C VAL A 484 26.66 7.63 12.55
N GLN A 485 25.55 8.34 12.36
CA GLN A 485 24.86 8.43 11.07
C GLN A 485 25.83 8.83 9.95
N THR A 486 25.90 7.96 8.94
CA THR A 486 26.80 8.13 7.80
C THR A 486 26.49 9.40 7.00
N GLY A 487 27.55 10.06 6.52
CA GLY A 487 27.42 11.16 5.57
C GLY A 487 27.30 10.69 4.12
N GLU A 488 27.59 9.42 3.85
CA GLU A 488 27.53 8.83 2.51
C GLU A 488 26.08 8.73 2.05
N ARG A 489 25.81 9.28 0.87
CA ARG A 489 24.49 9.25 0.27
C ARG A 489 24.29 7.99 -0.54
N GLN A 490 23.17 7.32 -0.28
CA GLN A 490 22.69 6.18 -1.05
C GLN A 490 21.19 6.36 -1.28
N ASP A 491 20.73 5.89 -2.44
CA ASP A 491 19.30 5.76 -2.72
C ASP A 491 18.67 4.63 -1.88
N PRO A 492 17.33 4.60 -1.73
CA PRO A 492 16.63 3.61 -0.91
C PRO A 492 16.94 2.14 -1.22
N ILE A 493 17.22 1.79 -2.47
CA ILE A 493 17.51 0.40 -2.85
C ILE A 493 19.04 0.18 -2.76
N PRO A 494 19.51 -0.91 -2.14
CA PRO A 494 18.77 -2.09 -1.67
C PRO A 494 18.31 -2.03 -0.20
N ASN A 495 18.87 -1.13 0.62
CA ASN A 495 18.77 -1.20 2.08
C ASN A 495 18.63 0.18 2.75
N ALA A 496 17.60 0.92 2.34
CA ALA A 496 17.24 2.28 2.75
C ALA A 496 18.17 3.40 2.29
N ALA A 497 17.63 4.63 2.32
CA ALA A 497 18.38 5.82 1.97
C ALA A 497 19.32 6.20 3.12
N THR A 498 20.58 6.47 2.79
CA THR A 498 21.58 6.93 3.75
C THR A 498 22.02 8.36 3.46
N GLY A 499 22.58 9.00 4.48
CA GLY A 499 23.13 10.35 4.38
C GLY A 499 22.59 11.26 5.48
N ARG A 500 23.10 12.49 5.49
CA ARG A 500 22.72 13.51 6.48
C ARG A 500 21.71 14.47 5.85
N HIS A 501 20.62 14.70 6.58
CA HIS A 501 19.63 15.67 6.15
C HIS A 501 20.23 17.07 6.24
N ARG A 502 20.06 17.84 5.17
CA ARG A 502 20.53 19.21 5.04
C ARG A 502 19.42 20.05 4.44
N ILE A 503 19.19 21.22 5.03
CA ILE A 503 18.27 22.23 4.50
C ILE A 503 18.99 23.57 4.37
N ASP A 504 18.53 24.40 3.45
CA ASP A 504 18.91 25.81 3.35
C ASP A 504 17.74 26.68 3.82
N PHE A 505 18.00 27.78 4.52
CA PHE A 505 17.00 28.75 4.98
C PHE A 505 17.58 30.18 4.93
N GLY A 506 16.71 31.19 5.03
CA GLY A 506 17.07 32.60 5.05
C GLY A 506 16.82 33.26 6.40
N VAL A 507 17.59 34.30 6.70
CA VAL A 507 17.43 35.17 7.88
C VAL A 507 17.39 36.63 7.39
N GLU A 508 16.38 37.40 7.85
CA GLU A 508 16.14 38.81 7.46
C GLU A 508 16.89 39.85 8.29
#